data_AF-D8TXD3-F1
#
_entry.id   AF-D8TXD3-F1
#
_cell.length_a   1.000
_cell.length_b   1.000
_cell.length_c   1.000
_cell.angle_alpha   90.00
_cell.angle_beta   90.00
_cell.angle_gamma   90.00
#
_symmetry.space_group_name_H-M   'P 1'
#
loop_
_entity.id
_entity.type
_entity.pdbx_description
1 polymer ?
#
loop_
_entity_poly.entity_id
_entity_poly.type
_entity_poly.pdbx_seq_one_letter_code
_entity_poly.pdbx_strand_id
1 'polypeptide(L)'
;IFFDDIAGNKQAKVELMEVVDFFRTPEKFRASGARAPKGVLLVGPPGNGKTLMARAVAGESGVAFISSSAAEFIEMYMGLGAARVRDLFNTARSVAPCIIFIDELDAVGRQRQGGGRSNDERDNTVNQLLTEMDG
;
A
#
# COMPACT_ATOMS: atom_id res chain seq x y z
N ILE A 1 15.29 -9.68 -2.51
CA ILE A 1 14.91 -10.20 -1.19
C ILE A 1 13.67 -11.05 -1.39
N PHE A 2 13.69 -12.26 -0.87
CA PHE A 2 12.63 -13.26 -0.97
C PHE A 2 12.10 -13.58 0.43
N PHE A 3 11.03 -14.37 0.53
CA PHE A 3 10.53 -14.73 1.84
C PHE A 3 11.51 -15.56 2.66
N ASP A 4 12.37 -16.35 2.00
CA ASP A 4 13.39 -17.16 2.66
C ASP A 4 14.46 -16.31 3.37
N ASP A 5 14.65 -15.05 2.94
CA ASP A 5 15.58 -14.11 3.57
C ASP A 5 15.05 -13.51 4.90
N ILE A 6 13.77 -13.75 5.24
CA ILE A 6 13.09 -13.16 6.41
C ILE A 6 12.89 -14.23 7.48
N ALA A 7 13.44 -14.05 8.69
CA ALA A 7 13.18 -14.98 9.79
C ALA A 7 11.79 -14.77 10.42
N GLY A 8 11.11 -15.85 10.81
CA GLY A 8 9.84 -15.78 11.53
C GLY A 8 8.61 -15.42 10.67
N ASN A 9 7.59 -14.83 11.31
CA ASN A 9 6.36 -14.34 10.67
C ASN A 9 5.64 -15.36 9.75
N LYS A 10 5.68 -16.65 10.09
CA LYS A 10 5.16 -17.75 9.25
C LYS A 10 3.74 -17.52 8.76
N GLN A 11 2.85 -17.08 9.65
CA GLN A 11 1.46 -16.80 9.32
C GLN A 11 1.32 -15.70 8.26
N ALA A 12 1.99 -14.56 8.48
CA ALA A 12 1.96 -13.46 7.54
C ALA A 12 2.58 -13.82 6.18
N LYS A 13 3.61 -14.69 6.15
CA LYS A 13 4.17 -15.19 4.88
C LYS A 13 3.14 -16.01 4.11
N VAL A 14 2.40 -16.89 4.78
CA VAL A 14 1.35 -17.70 4.16
C VAL A 14 0.25 -16.81 3.57
N GLU A 15 -0.24 -15.83 4.32
CA GLU A 15 -1.26 -14.90 3.83
C GLU A 15 -0.77 -14.06 2.65
N LEU A 16 0.49 -13.59 2.71
CA LEU A 16 1.07 -12.80 1.61
C LEU A 16 1.43 -13.64 0.38
N MET A 17 1.59 -14.95 0.50
CA MET A 17 1.75 -15.83 -0.67
C MET A 17 0.52 -15.83 -1.56
N GLU A 18 -0.69 -15.62 -1.02
CA GLU A 18 -1.89 -15.48 -1.85
C GLU A 18 -1.80 -14.27 -2.79
N VAL A 19 -1.17 -13.18 -2.33
CA VAL A 19 -0.91 -11.99 -3.15
C VAL A 19 0.12 -12.30 -4.23
N VAL A 20 1.18 -13.04 -3.90
CA VAL A 20 2.19 -13.48 -4.87
C VAL A 20 1.56 -14.36 -5.95
N ASP A 21 0.73 -15.32 -5.54
CA ASP A 21 0.05 -16.24 -6.45
C ASP A 21 -0.90 -15.51 -7.40
N PHE A 22 -1.54 -14.44 -6.94
CA PHE A 22 -2.35 -13.58 -7.78
C PHE A 22 -1.54 -12.94 -8.92
N PHE A 23 -0.34 -12.43 -8.64
CA PHE A 23 0.53 -11.86 -9.67
C PHE A 23 1.10 -12.92 -10.62
N ARG A 24 1.42 -14.11 -10.11
CA ARG A 24 2.02 -15.19 -10.93
C ARG A 24 1.01 -15.95 -11.78
N THR A 25 -0.24 -16.10 -11.32
CA THR A 25 -1.26 -16.95 -11.97
C THR A 25 -2.65 -16.28 -12.05
N PRO A 26 -2.78 -15.09 -12.65
CA PRO A 26 -4.02 -14.30 -12.62
C PRO A 26 -5.21 -15.01 -13.30
N GLU A 27 -4.97 -15.86 -14.29
CA GLU A 27 -5.99 -16.66 -14.98
C GLU A 27 -6.77 -17.61 -14.07
N LYS A 28 -6.12 -18.19 -13.05
CA LYS A 28 -6.80 -19.07 -12.09
C LYS A 28 -7.86 -18.31 -11.28
N PHE A 29 -7.55 -17.08 -10.89
CA PHE A 29 -8.46 -16.21 -10.14
C PHE A 29 -9.63 -15.75 -11.01
N ARG A 30 -9.38 -15.43 -12.28
CA ARG A 30 -10.45 -15.10 -13.24
C ARG A 30 -11.37 -16.29 -13.49
N ALA A 31 -10.83 -17.49 -13.63
CA ALA A 31 -11.60 -18.71 -13.86
C ALA A 31 -12.47 -19.12 -12.67
N SER A 32 -12.00 -18.89 -11.43
CA SER A 32 -12.76 -19.19 -10.22
C SER A 32 -13.79 -18.11 -9.84
N GLY A 33 -13.78 -16.96 -10.52
CA GLY A 33 -14.59 -15.80 -10.14
C GLY A 33 -14.12 -15.13 -8.84
N ALA A 34 -12.94 -15.49 -8.34
CA ALA A 34 -12.37 -14.88 -7.15
C ALA A 34 -11.96 -13.43 -7.43
N ARG A 35 -12.30 -12.52 -6.50
CA ARG A 35 -11.85 -11.13 -6.59
C ARG A 35 -10.43 -11.02 -6.08
N ALA A 36 -9.61 -10.27 -6.81
CA ALA A 36 -8.28 -9.89 -6.35
C ALA A 36 -8.39 -9.15 -5.00
N PRO A 37 -7.47 -9.38 -4.05
CA PRO A 37 -7.37 -8.52 -2.88
C PRO A 37 -7.10 -7.08 -3.34
N LYS A 38 -7.94 -6.13 -2.92
CA LYS A 38 -7.79 -4.71 -3.26
C LYS A 38 -6.57 -4.06 -2.59
N GLY A 39 -6.10 -4.62 -1.50
CA GLY A 39 -4.94 -4.15 -0.75
C GLY A 39 -4.68 -5.00 0.48
N VAL A 40 -3.49 -4.87 1.06
CA VAL A 40 -3.11 -5.54 2.31
C VAL A 40 -2.64 -4.50 3.31
N LEU A 41 -3.16 -4.59 4.55
CA LEU A 41 -2.75 -3.73 5.65
C LEU A 41 -1.87 -4.52 6.63
N LEU A 42 -0.60 -4.15 6.74
CA LEU A 42 0.34 -4.77 7.68
C LEU A 42 0.33 -4.00 9.01
N VAL A 43 -0.23 -4.60 10.07
CA VAL A 43 -0.35 -3.96 11.40
C VAL A 43 0.58 -4.62 12.42
N GLY A 44 1.05 -3.84 13.41
CA GLY A 44 1.84 -4.32 14.55
C GLY A 44 2.99 -3.38 14.90
N PRO A 45 3.77 -3.67 15.96
CA PRO A 45 4.81 -2.77 16.45
C PRO A 45 5.90 -2.47 15.39
N PRO A 46 6.61 -1.33 15.51
CA PRO A 46 7.77 -1.05 14.67
C PRO A 46 8.87 -2.11 14.85
N GLY A 47 9.71 -2.30 13.83
CA GLY A 47 10.82 -3.25 13.88
C GLY A 47 10.48 -4.71 13.57
N ASN A 48 9.22 -5.06 13.31
CA ASN A 48 8.80 -6.43 12.97
C ASN A 48 8.94 -6.81 11.49
N GLY A 49 9.68 -6.03 10.70
CA GLY A 49 9.99 -6.35 9.31
C GLY A 49 8.86 -6.14 8.30
N LYS A 50 7.89 -5.25 8.55
CA LYS A 50 6.78 -4.98 7.60
C LYS A 50 7.27 -4.53 6.23
N THR A 51 8.19 -3.56 6.21
CA THR A 51 8.82 -3.05 4.99
C THR A 51 9.62 -4.12 4.26
N LEU A 52 10.32 -4.99 5.01
CA LEU A 52 11.03 -6.14 4.44
C LEU A 52 10.06 -7.15 3.82
N MET A 53 8.94 -7.41 4.50
CA MET A 53 7.91 -8.33 4.03
C MET A 53 7.27 -7.83 2.73
N ALA A 54 6.93 -6.55 2.65
CA ALA A 54 6.38 -5.96 1.43
C ALA A 54 7.36 -6.02 0.24
N ARG A 55 8.65 -5.78 0.50
CA ARG A 55 9.71 -5.95 -0.52
C ARG A 55 9.86 -7.41 -0.96
N ALA A 56 9.74 -8.36 -0.04
CA ALA A 56 9.78 -9.78 -0.36
C ALA A 56 8.59 -10.20 -1.23
N VAL A 57 7.38 -9.70 -0.99
CA VAL A 57 6.21 -9.97 -1.86
C VAL A 57 6.49 -9.51 -3.30
N ALA A 58 7.08 -8.33 -3.49
CA ALA A 58 7.44 -7.86 -4.83
C ALA A 58 8.56 -8.70 -5.46
N GLY A 59 9.56 -9.09 -4.67
CA GLY A 59 10.63 -9.98 -5.11
C GLY A 59 10.10 -11.34 -5.57
N GLU A 60 9.22 -11.96 -4.78
CA GLU A 60 8.54 -13.21 -5.14
C GLU A 60 7.66 -13.05 -6.37
N SER A 61 6.92 -11.95 -6.47
CA SER A 61 6.01 -11.70 -7.59
C SER A 61 6.74 -11.31 -8.88
N GLY A 62 8.01 -10.88 -8.79
CA GLY A 62 8.79 -10.39 -9.94
C GLY A 62 8.26 -9.06 -10.51
N VAL A 63 7.57 -8.27 -9.69
CA VAL A 63 6.93 -7.01 -10.10
C VAL A 63 7.68 -5.79 -9.56
N ALA A 64 7.47 -4.62 -10.17
CA ALA A 64 8.08 -3.39 -9.67
C ALA A 64 7.59 -3.05 -8.25
N PHE A 65 8.47 -2.47 -7.43
CA PHE A 65 8.15 -2.06 -6.06
C PHE A 65 8.31 -0.55 -5.91
N ILE A 66 7.21 0.14 -5.66
CA ILE A 66 7.17 1.58 -5.42
C ILE A 66 6.93 1.77 -3.92
N SER A 67 7.77 2.56 -3.26
CA SER A 67 7.63 2.85 -1.83
C SER A 67 7.48 4.34 -1.59
N SER A 68 6.57 4.71 -0.71
CA SER A 68 6.36 6.09 -0.23
C SER A 68 6.08 6.06 1.28
N SER A 69 6.55 7.04 2.04
CA SER A 69 6.02 7.26 3.39
C SER A 69 4.71 8.04 3.30
N ALA A 70 3.69 7.68 4.08
CA ALA A 70 2.46 8.45 4.15
C ALA A 70 2.67 9.86 4.70
N ALA A 71 3.72 10.08 5.50
CA ALA A 71 4.08 11.39 6.01
C ALA A 71 4.42 12.39 4.89
N GLU A 72 4.89 11.92 3.73
CA GLU A 72 5.18 12.76 2.55
C GLU A 72 3.93 13.39 1.93
N PHE A 73 2.74 12.89 2.26
CA PHE A 73 1.47 13.45 1.80
C PHE A 73 0.91 14.52 2.75
N ILE A 74 1.56 14.75 3.90
CA ILE A 74 1.13 15.74 4.90
C ILE A 74 1.92 17.04 4.66
N GLU A 75 1.26 18.03 4.07
CA GLU A 75 1.88 19.30 3.71
C GLU A 75 1.10 20.48 4.26
N MET A 76 1.77 21.64 4.38
CA MET A 76 1.12 22.90 4.79
C MET A 76 0.34 23.57 3.65
N TYR A 77 0.61 23.18 2.41
CA TYR A 77 0.01 23.76 1.22
C TYR A 77 -1.20 22.96 0.76
N MET A 78 -2.33 23.66 0.56
CA MET A 78 -3.58 23.04 0.15
C MET A 78 -3.46 22.34 -1.22
N GLY A 79 -3.97 21.12 -1.30
CA GLY A 79 -4.02 20.28 -2.50
C GLY A 79 -2.72 19.58 -2.88
N LEU A 80 -1.60 19.87 -2.22
CA LEU A 80 -0.31 19.28 -2.57
C LEU A 80 -0.26 17.78 -2.20
N GLY A 81 -0.84 17.40 -1.06
CA GLY A 81 -0.91 16.00 -0.64
C GLY A 81 -1.72 15.16 -1.64
N ALA A 82 -2.91 15.63 -2.02
CA ALA A 82 -3.76 14.98 -3.02
C ALA A 82 -3.09 14.92 -4.42
N ALA A 83 -2.29 15.92 -4.80
CA ALA A 83 -1.52 15.88 -6.05
C ALA A 83 -0.45 14.77 -6.02
N ARG A 84 0.32 14.67 -4.93
CA ARG A 84 1.32 13.60 -4.76
C ARG A 84 0.71 12.20 -4.80
N VAL A 85 -0.46 12.01 -4.20
CA VAL A 85 -1.20 10.74 -4.28
C VAL A 85 -1.53 10.42 -5.74
N ARG A 86 -2.06 11.37 -6.51
CA ARG A 86 -2.31 11.16 -7.95
C ARG A 86 -1.04 10.80 -8.71
N ASP A 87 0.06 11.49 -8.45
CA ASP A 87 1.34 11.24 -9.13
C ASP A 87 1.92 9.86 -8.80
N LEU A 88 1.77 9.42 -7.54
CA LEU A 88 2.16 8.07 -7.12
C LEU A 88 1.41 6.99 -7.91
N PHE A 89 0.08 7.10 -8.01
CA PHE A 89 -0.73 6.14 -8.75
C PHE A 89 -0.54 6.23 -10.26
N ASN A 90 -0.32 7.42 -10.81
CA ASN A 90 0.04 7.60 -12.22
C ASN A 90 1.37 6.92 -12.56
N THR A 91 2.37 7.07 -11.69
CA THR A 91 3.65 6.37 -11.82
C THR A 91 3.44 4.86 -11.78
N ALA A 92 2.65 4.36 -10.81
CA ALA A 92 2.33 2.94 -10.70
C ALA A 92 1.63 2.37 -11.93
N ARG A 93 0.67 3.10 -12.53
CA ARG A 93 0.01 2.71 -13.78
C ARG A 93 0.99 2.57 -14.94
N SER A 94 2.01 3.43 -15.02
CA SER A 94 3.01 3.40 -16.11
C SER A 94 3.98 2.22 -16.03
N VAL A 95 4.16 1.63 -14.85
CA VAL A 95 5.07 0.50 -14.60
C VAL A 95 4.32 -0.79 -14.20
N ALA A 96 3.01 -0.84 -14.43
CA ALA A 96 2.20 -2.00 -14.10
C ALA A 96 2.68 -3.25 -14.89
N PRO A 97 2.72 -4.44 -14.25
CA PRO A 97 2.30 -4.76 -12.89
C PRO A 97 3.31 -4.30 -11.82
N CYS A 98 2.82 -3.72 -10.72
CA CYS A 98 3.65 -3.26 -9.61
C CYS A 98 2.93 -3.34 -8.26
N ILE A 99 3.69 -3.19 -7.18
CA ILE A 99 3.21 -3.04 -5.80
C ILE A 99 3.55 -1.63 -5.32
N ILE A 100 2.54 -0.92 -4.83
CA ILE A 100 2.71 0.32 -4.08
C ILE A 100 2.73 -0.04 -2.59
N PHE A 101 3.81 0.30 -1.90
CA PHE A 101 3.95 0.19 -0.46
C PHE A 101 3.92 1.58 0.17
N ILE A 102 2.97 1.79 1.07
CA ILE A 102 2.83 3.02 1.85
C ILE A 102 3.19 2.70 3.30
N ASP A 103 4.32 3.24 3.78
CA ASP A 103 4.73 3.09 5.17
C ASP A 103 4.07 4.16 6.07
N GLU A 104 4.00 3.90 7.37
CA GLU A 104 3.48 4.86 8.38
C GLU A 104 2.10 5.45 8.04
N LEU A 105 1.18 4.62 7.52
CA LEU A 105 -0.16 5.04 7.10
C LEU A 105 -0.97 5.69 8.23
N ASP A 106 -0.64 5.40 9.49
CA ASP A 106 -1.22 6.04 10.67
C ASP A 106 -0.92 7.53 10.77
N ALA A 107 0.14 8.03 10.11
CA ALA A 107 0.44 9.46 10.02
C ALA A 107 -0.69 10.24 9.33
N VAL A 108 -1.30 9.66 8.29
CA VAL A 108 -2.44 10.27 7.56
C VAL A 108 -3.79 9.84 8.13
N GLY A 109 -3.86 8.71 8.83
CA GLY A 109 -5.11 8.07 9.29
C GLY A 109 -5.63 8.47 10.67
N ARG A 110 -5.14 9.55 11.30
CA ARG A 110 -5.59 9.94 12.66
C ARG A 110 -7.10 10.23 12.68
N GLN A 111 -7.78 9.65 13.67
CA GLN A 111 -9.23 9.78 13.89
C GLN A 111 -9.65 11.26 13.94
N ARG A 112 -10.74 11.60 13.24
CA ARG A 112 -11.35 12.95 13.23
C ARG A 112 -11.71 13.38 14.66
N GLN A 113 -10.79 13.99 15.39
CA GLN A 113 -11.09 14.63 16.67
C GLN A 113 -11.76 15.97 16.38
N GLY A 114 -13.01 16.10 16.81
CA GLY A 114 -13.82 17.30 16.62
C GLY A 114 -13.15 18.53 17.22
N GLY A 115 -13.11 19.61 16.45
CA GLY A 115 -12.75 20.95 16.92
C GLY A 115 -11.43 21.49 16.35
N GLY A 116 -11.42 21.90 15.09
CA GLY A 116 -10.32 22.72 14.56
C GLY A 116 -10.29 22.80 13.04
N ARG A 117 -10.26 24.02 12.50
CA ARG A 117 -10.28 24.40 11.08
C ARG A 117 -9.01 24.01 10.28
N SER A 118 -8.27 22.99 10.74
CA SER A 118 -6.98 22.53 10.20
C SER A 118 -6.98 21.08 9.71
N ASN A 119 -8.14 20.39 9.70
CA ASN A 119 -8.26 19.01 9.24
C ASN A 119 -8.52 18.86 7.73
N ASP A 120 -8.94 19.93 7.04
CA ASP A 120 -9.44 19.86 5.66
C ASP A 120 -8.43 19.27 4.67
N GLU A 121 -7.14 19.62 4.81
CA GLU A 121 -6.11 19.15 3.87
C GLU A 121 -5.77 17.67 4.04
N ARG A 122 -5.74 17.19 5.29
CA ARG A 122 -5.48 15.77 5.57
C ARG A 122 -6.65 14.91 5.11
N ASP A 123 -7.88 15.34 5.41
CA ASP A 123 -9.08 14.66 4.94
C ASP A 123 -9.13 14.60 3.40
N ASN A 124 -8.72 15.68 2.72
CA ASN A 124 -8.63 15.72 1.25
C ASN A 124 -7.63 14.69 0.70
N THR A 125 -6.43 14.63 1.27
CA THR A 125 -5.40 13.63 0.90
C THR A 125 -5.87 12.20 1.11
N VAL A 126 -6.52 11.91 2.25
CA VAL A 126 -7.07 10.57 2.53
C VAL A 126 -8.18 10.22 1.54
N ASN A 127 -9.09 11.14 1.24
CA ASN A 127 -10.15 10.91 0.24
C ASN A 127 -9.58 10.63 -1.15
N GLN A 128 -8.50 11.33 -1.54
CA GLN A 128 -7.82 11.05 -2.80
C GLN A 128 -7.21 9.65 -2.80
N LEU A 129 -6.57 9.23 -1.70
CA LEU A 129 -6.01 7.88 -1.58
C LEU A 129 -7.10 6.81 -1.73
N LEU A 130 -8.25 6.99 -1.08
CA LEU A 130 -9.39 6.09 -1.20
C LEU A 130 -9.93 6.03 -2.64
N THR A 131 -10.00 7.19 -3.31
CA THR A 131 -10.47 7.28 -4.70
C THR A 131 -9.53 6.50 -5.64
N GLU A 132 -8.22 6.68 -5.50
CA GLU A 132 -7.24 5.94 -6.32
C GLU A 132 -7.22 4.43 -6.03
N MET A 133 -7.54 4.02 -4.80
CA MET A 133 -7.63 2.61 -4.41
C MET A 133 -8.90 1.92 -4.91
N ASP A 134 -10.01 2.65 -5.05
CA ASP A 134 -11.27 2.10 -5.56
C ASP A 134 -11.34 2.06 -7.10
N GLY A 135 -10.59 2.94 -7.77
CA GLY A 135 -10.47 2.99 -9.24
C GLY A 135 -11.35 4.03 -9.89
#